data_AF-A0A7C4DKY8-F1
#
_entry.id   AF-A0A7C4DKY8-F1
#
_cell.length_a   1.000
_cell.length_b   1.000
_cell.length_c   1.000
_cell.angle_alpha   90.00
_cell.angle_beta   90.00
_cell.angle_gamma   90.00
#
_symmetry.space_group_name_H-M   'P 1'
#
loop_
_entity.id
_entity.type
_entity.pdbx_description
1 polymer ?
#
loop_
_entity_poly.entity_id
_entity_poly.type
_entity_poly.pdbx_seq_one_letter_code
_entity_poly.pdbx_strand_id
1 'polypeptide(L)'
;MMRHACALVVVLALSSAAFAKEKAVVVTPSPEEQAAAAAAAQKAAIESIRKQAQIEKDVLEAIAQLSTPGWERASQRLLAIGAPAVPYLIEAMNDQTAGAFPAEAYPLAGPGRATRTMSLKEAAFGVLTSLFQNRSNYHGVLPGMNAAAWREFWTHFGASVQFGKSE
;
A
#
# COMPACT_ATOMS: atom_id res chain seq x y z
N MET A 1 47.09 -41.98 -18.01
CA MET A 1 48.18 -41.68 -17.04
C MET A 1 47.76 -40.43 -16.28
N MET A 2 47.29 -40.62 -15.04
CA MET A 2 47.96 -40.15 -13.81
C MET A 2 47.88 -38.62 -13.66
N ARG A 3 46.96 -38.10 -12.85
CA ARG A 3 46.90 -38.08 -11.37
C ARG A 3 47.66 -36.88 -10.79
N HIS A 4 46.91 -36.14 -9.97
CA HIS A 4 47.39 -35.35 -8.83
C HIS A 4 48.07 -34.02 -9.24
N ALA A 5 48.02 -32.95 -8.45
CA ALA A 5 47.86 -32.90 -7.01
C ALA A 5 47.57 -31.46 -6.55
N CYS A 6 46.99 -31.40 -5.35
CA CYS A 6 47.32 -30.50 -4.24
C CYS A 6 46.99 -29.00 -4.41
N ALA A 7 46.00 -28.49 -3.67
CA ALA A 7 45.99 -28.33 -2.21
C ALA A 7 47.11 -27.41 -1.72
N LEU A 8 46.74 -26.19 -1.32
CA LEU A 8 47.34 -25.51 -0.18
C LEU A 8 46.31 -24.49 0.30
N VAL A 9 45.56 -24.78 1.35
CA VAL A 9 45.93 -24.65 2.78
C VAL A 9 45.22 -23.40 3.31
N VAL A 10 44.13 -23.58 4.06
CA VAL A 10 44.16 -23.96 5.50
C VAL A 10 44.61 -22.74 6.32
N VAL A 11 43.62 -22.20 7.02
CA VAL A 11 43.73 -21.85 8.44
C VAL A 11 44.62 -20.65 8.76
N LEU A 12 43.95 -19.50 8.91
CA LEU A 12 44.13 -18.66 10.10
C LEU A 12 42.90 -18.93 10.98
N ALA A 13 42.89 -20.00 11.78
CA ALA A 13 43.44 -20.06 13.14
C ALA A 13 43.10 -18.80 13.94
N LEU A 14 42.04 -18.85 14.75
CA LEU A 14 42.06 -19.34 16.15
C LEU A 14 42.82 -18.40 17.10
N SER A 15 42.05 -17.55 17.76
CA SER A 15 42.20 -17.17 19.18
C SER A 15 41.01 -16.28 19.52
N SER A 16 39.93 -16.82 20.09
CA SER A 16 39.96 -17.15 21.50
C SER A 16 39.04 -18.34 21.80
N ALA A 17 39.64 -19.44 22.23
CA ALA A 17 38.95 -20.57 22.83
C ALA A 17 38.91 -20.36 24.35
N ALA A 18 37.71 -20.35 24.94
CA ALA A 18 37.50 -20.68 26.34
C ALA A 18 36.05 -21.10 26.59
N PHE A 19 35.81 -22.41 26.46
CA PHE A 19 34.96 -23.21 27.34
C PHE A 19 33.64 -22.59 27.87
N ALA A 20 32.53 -22.94 27.23
CA ALA A 20 31.36 -23.42 27.95
C ALA A 20 30.80 -24.61 27.17
N LYS A 21 31.03 -25.80 27.72
CA LYS A 21 30.54 -27.09 27.23
C LYS A 21 29.06 -27.20 27.59
N GLU A 22 28.23 -26.35 27.00
CA GLU A 22 26.78 -26.47 27.14
C GLU A 22 26.31 -27.40 26.02
N LYS A 23 25.82 -28.58 26.40
CA LYS A 23 25.00 -29.40 25.51
C LYS A 23 23.82 -28.54 25.10
N ALA A 24 23.94 -27.82 23.99
CA ALA A 24 22.79 -27.27 23.29
C ALA A 24 22.01 -28.49 22.76
N VAL A 25 21.04 -28.93 23.57
CA VAL A 25 19.96 -29.77 23.09
C VAL A 25 19.30 -28.94 22.01
N VAL A 26 19.64 -29.23 20.75
CA VAL A 26 18.89 -28.75 19.60
C VAL A 26 17.54 -29.43 19.71
N VAL A 27 16.61 -28.78 20.41
CA VAL A 27 15.19 -29.11 20.34
C VAL A 27 14.79 -28.70 18.92
N THR A 28 15.04 -29.58 17.95
CA THR A 28 14.36 -29.48 16.66
C THR A 28 12.88 -29.66 16.96
N PRO A 29 12.02 -28.66 16.69
CA PRO A 29 10.59 -28.82 16.87
C PRO A 29 10.14 -30.04 16.06
N SER A 30 9.31 -30.88 16.68
CA SER A 30 8.84 -32.13 16.08
C SER A 30 8.23 -31.85 14.69
N PRO A 31 8.34 -32.75 13.70
CA PRO A 31 7.68 -32.60 12.40
C PRO A 31 6.18 -32.26 12.52
N GLU A 32 5.52 -32.72 13.58
CA GLU A 32 4.13 -32.37 13.90
C GLU A 32 3.94 -30.91 14.32
N GLU A 33 4.89 -30.35 15.07
CA GLU A 33 4.90 -28.97 15.53
C GLU A 33 5.23 -28.00 14.39
N GLN A 34 6.10 -28.42 13.46
CA GLN A 34 6.38 -27.71 12.22
C GLN A 34 5.19 -27.74 11.25
N ALA A 35 4.47 -28.87 11.15
CA ALA A 35 3.27 -28.99 10.33
C ALA A 35 2.10 -28.15 10.88
N ALA A 36 1.93 -28.09 12.20
CA ALA A 36 0.93 -27.24 12.85
C ALA A 36 1.24 -25.74 12.65
N ALA A 37 2.51 -25.34 12.79
CA ALA A 37 2.94 -23.97 12.52
C ALA A 37 2.75 -23.57 11.04
N ALA A 38 3.07 -24.47 10.10
CA ALA A 38 2.84 -24.24 8.67
C ALA A 38 1.35 -24.11 8.33
N ALA A 39 0.48 -24.95 8.93
CA ALA A 39 -0.97 -24.87 8.73
C ALA A 39 -1.57 -23.59 9.32
N ALA A 40 -1.08 -23.11 10.46
CA ALA A 40 -1.49 -21.83 11.04
C ALA A 40 -1.05 -20.65 10.16
N ALA A 41 0.19 -20.67 9.65
CA ALA A 41 0.69 -19.65 8.72
C ALA A 41 -0.13 -19.61 7.42
N GLN A 42 -0.51 -20.77 6.87
CA GLN A 42 -1.36 -20.85 5.68
C GLN A 42 -2.75 -20.26 5.93
N LYS A 43 -3.38 -20.56 7.06
CA LYS A 43 -4.69 -19.98 7.42
C LYS A 43 -4.62 -18.47 7.56
N ALA A 44 -3.59 -17.94 8.21
CA ALA A 44 -3.38 -16.51 8.35
C ALA A 44 -3.14 -15.83 6.98
N ALA A 45 -2.41 -16.47 6.07
CA ALA A 45 -2.20 -15.97 4.71
C ALA A 45 -3.49 -15.95 3.88
N ILE A 46 -4.32 -16.99 3.96
CA ILE A 46 -5.63 -17.03 3.28
C ILE A 46 -6.54 -15.91 3.80
N GLU A 47 -6.54 -15.69 5.11
CA GLU A 47 -7.33 -14.61 5.71
C GLU A 47 -6.86 -13.22 5.26
N SER A 48 -5.56 -12.98 5.20
CA SER A 48 -5.02 -11.70 4.74
C SER A 48 -5.33 -11.45 3.26
N ILE A 49 -5.24 -12.48 2.40
CA ILE A 49 -5.65 -12.40 0.99
C ILE A 49 -7.13 -12.02 0.88
N ARG A 50 -8.00 -12.67 1.66
CA ARG A 50 -9.44 -12.37 1.64
C ARG A 50 -9.74 -10.94 2.06
N LYS A 51 -9.08 -10.44 3.11
CA LYS A 51 -9.22 -9.05 3.56
C LYS A 51 -8.76 -8.07 2.49
N GLN A 52 -7.62 -8.35 1.85
CA GLN A 52 -7.09 -7.50 0.78
C GLN A 52 -8.04 -7.44 -0.42
N ALA A 53 -8.60 -8.58 -0.84
CA ALA A 53 -9.57 -8.64 -1.93
C ALA A 53 -10.85 -7.83 -1.62
N GLN A 54 -11.29 -7.85 -0.37
CA GLN A 54 -12.44 -7.04 0.04
C GLN A 54 -12.12 -5.54 0.01
N ILE A 55 -10.95 -5.13 0.48
CA ILE A 55 -10.50 -3.73 0.41
C ILE A 55 -10.44 -3.27 -1.04
N GLU A 56 -9.84 -4.05 -1.93
CA GLU A 56 -9.75 -3.74 -3.36
C GLU A 56 -11.14 -3.55 -3.97
N LYS A 57 -12.08 -4.47 -3.70
CA LYS A 57 -13.47 -4.33 -4.14
C LYS A 57 -14.10 -3.03 -3.62
N ASP A 58 -13.90 -2.72 -2.35
CA ASP A 58 -14.45 -1.52 -1.71
C ASP A 58 -13.88 -0.23 -2.32
N VAL A 59 -12.58 -0.22 -2.65
CA VAL A 59 -11.92 0.90 -3.33
C VAL A 59 -12.48 1.10 -4.73
N LEU A 60 -12.58 0.03 -5.54
CA LEU A 60 -13.06 0.13 -6.92
C LEU A 60 -14.51 0.60 -6.98
N GLU A 61 -15.38 0.10 -6.09
CA GLU A 61 -16.76 0.57 -5.97
C GLU A 61 -16.82 2.07 -5.62
N ALA A 62 -15.98 2.52 -4.68
CA ALA A 62 -15.94 3.91 -4.30
C ALA A 62 -15.41 4.81 -5.44
N ILE A 63 -14.37 4.39 -6.16
CA ILE A 63 -13.86 5.12 -7.32
C ILE A 63 -14.94 5.26 -8.41
N ALA A 64 -15.67 4.18 -8.71
CA ALA A 64 -16.78 4.25 -9.67
C ALA A 64 -17.89 5.23 -9.23
N GLN A 65 -18.07 5.40 -7.92
CA GLN A 65 -19.05 6.33 -7.34
C GLN A 65 -18.55 7.78 -7.26
N LEU A 66 -17.25 8.06 -7.41
CA LEU A 66 -16.70 9.43 -7.43
C LEU A 66 -17.28 10.29 -8.56
N SER A 67 -17.71 9.66 -9.66
CA SER A 67 -18.38 10.28 -10.79
C SER A 67 -19.90 10.45 -10.61
N THR A 68 -20.47 10.00 -9.50
CA THR A 68 -21.93 10.00 -9.28
C THR A 68 -22.34 11.08 -8.28
N PRO A 69 -23.64 11.41 -8.14
CA PRO A 69 -24.11 12.27 -7.06
C PRO A 69 -23.73 11.78 -5.65
N GLY A 70 -23.37 10.50 -5.49
CA GLY A 70 -22.88 9.91 -4.25
C GLY A 70 -21.37 10.13 -3.97
N TRP A 71 -20.68 10.98 -4.73
CA TRP A 71 -19.23 11.18 -4.64
C TRP A 71 -18.74 11.58 -3.25
N GLU A 72 -19.53 12.29 -2.45
CA GLU A 72 -19.13 12.72 -1.10
C GLU A 72 -18.93 11.51 -0.19
N ARG A 73 -19.90 10.58 -0.19
CA ARG A 73 -19.81 9.32 0.55
C ARG A 73 -18.68 8.45 0.02
N ALA A 74 -18.52 8.40 -1.30
CA ALA A 74 -17.43 7.67 -1.93
C ALA A 74 -16.05 8.22 -1.52
N SER A 75 -15.91 9.54 -1.50
CA SER A 75 -14.69 10.23 -1.07
C SER A 75 -14.39 9.93 0.40
N GLN A 76 -15.39 10.02 1.28
CA GLN A 76 -15.23 9.66 2.70
C GLN A 76 -14.83 8.19 2.88
N ARG A 77 -15.42 7.27 2.12
CA ARG A 77 -15.06 5.84 2.14
C ARG A 77 -13.60 5.63 1.73
N LEU A 78 -13.14 6.30 0.66
CA LEU A 78 -11.76 6.23 0.19
C LEU A 78 -10.77 6.82 1.21
N LEU A 79 -11.14 7.94 1.85
CA LEU A 79 -10.35 8.54 2.93
C LEU A 79 -10.25 7.62 4.16
N ALA A 80 -11.31 6.88 4.47
CA ALA A 80 -11.32 5.89 5.55
C ALA A 80 -10.47 4.64 5.23
N ILE A 81 -10.44 4.21 3.96
CA ILE A 81 -9.59 3.10 3.53
C ILE A 81 -8.11 3.48 3.64
N GLY A 82 -7.72 4.69 3.25
CA GLY A 82 -6.37 5.21 3.45
C GLY A 82 -5.37 4.76 2.39
N ALA A 83 -4.17 4.33 2.83
CA ALA A 83 -3.06 3.94 1.95
C ALA A 83 -3.44 2.97 0.81
N PRO A 84 -4.26 1.92 1.04
CA PRO A 84 -4.62 0.97 -0.01
C PRO A 84 -5.38 1.61 -1.17
N ALA A 85 -6.04 2.76 -0.98
CA ALA A 85 -6.76 3.46 -2.04
C ALA A 85 -5.84 4.26 -2.98
N VAL A 86 -4.63 4.62 -2.53
CA VAL A 86 -3.73 5.53 -3.26
C VAL A 86 -3.38 5.03 -4.67
N PRO A 87 -2.93 3.78 -4.88
CA PRO A 87 -2.60 3.30 -6.22
C PRO A 87 -3.76 3.40 -7.20
N TYR A 88 -4.97 3.04 -6.76
CA TYR A 88 -6.18 3.07 -7.59
C TYR A 88 -6.63 4.49 -7.92
N LEU A 89 -6.47 5.44 -6.98
CA LEU A 89 -6.74 6.85 -7.25
C LEU A 89 -5.76 7.43 -8.28
N ILE A 90 -4.49 7.02 -8.23
CA ILE A 90 -3.48 7.41 -9.23
C ILE A 90 -3.84 6.86 -10.61
N GLU A 91 -4.34 5.63 -10.69
CA GLU A 91 -4.84 5.04 -11.94
C GLU A 91 -6.08 5.76 -12.45
N ALA A 92 -7.04 6.09 -11.58
CA ALA A 92 -8.24 6.84 -11.93
C ALA A 92 -7.93 8.24 -12.49
N MET A 93 -6.81 8.85 -12.07
CA MET A 93 -6.34 10.11 -12.66
C MET A 93 -5.83 9.99 -14.11
N ASN A 94 -5.48 8.79 -14.55
CA ASN A 94 -5.02 8.51 -15.91
C ASN A 94 -6.17 8.13 -16.85
N ASP A 95 -7.35 7.83 -16.31
CA ASP A 95 -8.52 7.49 -17.10
C ASP A 95 -9.00 8.72 -17.88
N GLN A 96 -8.92 8.62 -19.21
CA GLN A 96 -9.34 9.65 -20.15
C GLN A 96 -10.82 9.52 -20.53
N THR A 97 -11.57 8.58 -19.93
CA THR A 97 -13.02 8.47 -20.12
C THR A 97 -13.71 9.66 -19.45
N ALA A 98 -13.70 10.77 -20.20
CA ALA A 98 -14.29 12.05 -19.88
C ALA A 98 -15.82 11.93 -19.79
N GLY A 99 -16.32 11.53 -18.63
CA GLY A 99 -17.65 11.88 -18.19
C GLY A 99 -17.57 13.19 -17.42
N ALA A 100 -17.96 14.30 -18.05
CA ALA A 100 -18.28 15.53 -17.34
C ALA A 100 -19.67 15.36 -16.71
N PHE A 101 -19.76 15.21 -15.38
CA PHE A 101 -21.03 14.97 -14.68
C PHE A 101 -21.66 16.24 -14.14
N PRO A 102 -23.00 16.40 -14.20
CA PRO A 102 -23.69 17.64 -13.86
C PRO A 102 -23.28 18.17 -12.48
N ALA A 103 -23.00 19.47 -12.44
CA ALA A 103 -22.43 20.18 -11.30
C ALA A 103 -23.28 20.19 -10.01
N GLU A 104 -24.48 19.65 -10.08
CA GLU A 104 -25.48 19.59 -9.00
C GLU A 104 -24.99 18.75 -7.82
N ALA A 105 -24.00 17.88 -8.03
CA ALA A 105 -23.45 17.04 -6.97
C ALA A 105 -22.50 17.78 -6.03
N TYR A 106 -21.92 18.94 -6.39
CA TYR A 106 -20.75 19.50 -5.70
C TYR A 106 -21.02 20.84 -4.97
N PRO A 107 -21.59 20.86 -3.77
CA PRO A 107 -21.68 22.07 -2.94
C PRO A 107 -20.41 22.22 -2.08
N LEU A 108 -19.22 22.26 -2.68
CA LEU A 108 -17.96 22.50 -1.94
C LEU A 108 -17.17 23.73 -2.40
N ALA A 109 -17.84 24.70 -3.03
CA ALA A 109 -17.25 26.01 -3.24
C ALA A 109 -18.28 27.08 -2.87
N GLY A 110 -17.84 28.06 -2.07
CA GLY A 110 -18.64 29.21 -1.67
C GLY A 110 -19.25 29.99 -2.85
N PRO A 111 -20.04 31.03 -2.54
CA PRO A 111 -20.85 31.73 -3.54
C PRO A 111 -19.96 32.31 -4.64
N GLY A 112 -20.04 31.75 -5.86
CA GLY A 112 -19.43 32.35 -7.04
C GLY A 112 -18.77 31.43 -8.06
N ARG A 113 -18.65 30.11 -7.85
CA ARG A 113 -18.19 29.20 -8.93
C ARG A 113 -19.35 28.44 -9.54
N ALA A 114 -19.67 28.83 -10.77
CA ALA A 114 -20.61 28.18 -11.67
C ALA A 114 -20.40 26.67 -11.76
N THR A 115 -21.51 26.00 -11.99
CA THR A 115 -21.73 24.59 -12.28
C THR A 115 -20.60 23.92 -13.08
N ARG A 116 -19.50 23.51 -12.43
CA ARG A 116 -18.46 22.72 -13.10
C ARG A 116 -18.68 21.25 -12.83
N THR A 117 -18.91 20.55 -13.92
CA THR A 117 -18.85 19.10 -13.99
C THR A 117 -17.43 18.64 -13.69
N MET A 118 -17.17 18.08 -12.51
CA MET A 118 -15.85 17.50 -12.21
C MET A 118 -15.67 16.20 -12.99
N SER A 119 -14.53 16.08 -13.65
CA SER A 119 -14.05 14.83 -14.22
C SER A 119 -13.63 13.84 -13.12
N LEU A 120 -13.61 12.53 -13.43
CA LEU A 120 -13.07 11.52 -12.52
C LEU A 120 -11.63 11.85 -12.09
N LYS A 121 -10.82 12.39 -13.01
CA LYS A 121 -9.47 12.87 -12.74
C LYS A 121 -9.44 13.98 -11.69
N GLU A 122 -10.33 14.98 -11.77
CA GLU A 122 -10.47 16.05 -10.78
C GLU A 122 -10.91 15.52 -9.41
N ALA A 123 -11.90 14.63 -9.39
CA ALA A 123 -12.37 14.02 -8.16
C ALA A 123 -11.26 13.19 -7.50
N ALA A 124 -10.60 12.31 -8.24
CA ALA A 124 -9.51 11.45 -7.75
C ALA A 124 -8.33 12.28 -7.22
N PHE A 125 -7.93 13.34 -7.94
CA PHE A 125 -6.90 14.27 -7.49
C PHE A 125 -7.29 14.99 -6.19
N GLY A 126 -8.54 15.44 -6.07
CA GLY A 126 -9.07 16.08 -4.87
C GLY A 126 -9.05 15.15 -3.66
N VAL A 127 -9.45 13.89 -3.84
CA VAL A 127 -9.40 12.86 -2.78
C VAL A 127 -7.96 12.56 -2.38
N LEU A 128 -7.05 12.36 -3.34
CA LEU A 128 -5.62 12.16 -3.05
C LEU A 128 -5.04 13.33 -2.25
N THR A 129 -5.27 14.55 -2.71
CA THR A 129 -4.76 15.75 -2.02
C THR A 129 -5.31 15.83 -0.60
N SER A 130 -6.61 15.59 -0.41
CA SER A 130 -7.26 15.57 0.90
C SER A 130 -6.72 14.46 1.80
N LEU A 131 -6.42 13.28 1.24
CA LEU A 131 -5.85 12.16 1.97
C LEU A 131 -4.48 12.53 2.54
N PHE A 132 -3.61 13.15 1.72
CA PHE A 132 -2.28 13.53 2.17
C PHE A 132 -2.30 14.73 3.13
N GLN A 133 -3.10 15.75 2.85
CA GLN A 133 -3.14 16.96 3.68
C GLN A 133 -3.80 16.73 5.04
N ASN A 134 -4.85 15.91 5.10
CA ASN A 134 -5.68 15.79 6.30
C ASN A 134 -5.44 14.49 7.08
N ARG A 135 -4.97 13.43 6.40
CA ARG A 135 -4.88 12.09 6.99
C ARG A 135 -3.47 11.53 7.01
N SER A 136 -2.48 12.17 6.37
CA SER A 136 -1.11 11.66 6.36
C SER A 136 -0.16 12.47 7.26
N ASN A 137 0.94 11.85 7.66
CA ASN A 137 2.06 12.54 8.32
C ASN A 137 3.03 13.23 7.34
N TYR A 138 2.70 13.29 6.04
CA TYR A 138 3.56 13.90 5.03
C TYR A 138 3.33 15.42 4.96
N HIS A 139 4.39 16.20 5.18
CA HIS A 139 4.36 17.67 5.18
C HIS A 139 5.14 18.31 4.02
N GLY A 140 5.60 17.51 3.06
CA GLY A 140 6.34 18.01 1.90
C GLY A 140 5.43 18.56 0.80
N VAL A 141 6.03 18.86 -0.36
CA VAL A 141 5.30 19.35 -1.53
C VAL A 141 4.63 18.18 -2.24
N LEU A 142 3.30 18.26 -2.41
CA LEU A 142 2.54 17.25 -3.14
C LEU A 142 2.67 17.44 -4.65
N PRO A 143 2.65 16.36 -5.44
CA PRO A 143 2.62 16.45 -6.89
C PRO A 143 1.36 17.18 -7.38
N GLY A 144 1.50 17.87 -8.53
CA GLY A 144 0.36 18.47 -9.21
C GLY A 144 -0.61 17.42 -9.78
N MET A 145 -1.57 17.87 -10.60
CA MET A 145 -2.57 17.01 -11.23
C MET A 145 -2.00 16.17 -12.39
N ASN A 146 -1.02 15.33 -12.09
CA ASN A 146 -0.33 14.45 -13.04
C ASN A 146 -0.15 13.05 -12.43
N ALA A 147 -0.81 12.05 -13.01
CA ALA A 147 -0.76 10.67 -12.53
C ALA A 147 0.66 10.08 -12.52
N ALA A 148 1.51 10.44 -13.48
CA ALA A 148 2.89 9.96 -13.52
C ALA A 148 3.70 10.51 -12.34
N ALA A 149 3.57 11.81 -12.05
CA ALA A 149 4.24 12.44 -10.91
C ALA A 149 3.76 11.86 -9.57
N TRP A 150 2.47 11.56 -9.44
CA TRP A 150 1.93 10.86 -8.26
C TRP A 150 2.44 9.43 -8.14
N ARG A 151 2.61 8.71 -9.25
CA ARG A 151 3.16 7.35 -9.25
C ARG A 151 4.61 7.36 -8.77
N GLU A 152 5.44 8.23 -9.31
CA GLU A 152 6.85 8.40 -8.88
C GLU A 152 6.93 8.78 -7.40
N PHE A 153 6.11 9.75 -6.97
CA PHE A 153 5.98 10.14 -5.59
C PHE A 153 5.62 8.95 -4.68
N TRP A 154 4.60 8.17 -5.05
CA TRP A 154 4.16 7.04 -4.25
C TRP A 154 5.20 5.92 -4.21
N THR A 155 5.92 5.67 -5.30
CA THR A 155 7.03 4.72 -5.33
C THR A 155 8.17 5.13 -4.40
N HIS A 156 8.48 6.44 -4.30
CA HIS A 156 9.55 6.93 -3.45
C HIS A 156 9.17 7.10 -1.98
N PHE A 157 7.97 7.61 -1.70
CA PHE A 157 7.56 7.99 -0.34
C PHE A 157 6.51 7.07 0.27
N GLY A 158 5.78 6.29 -0.53
CA GLY A 158 4.59 5.56 -0.06
C GLY A 158 4.84 4.60 1.09
N ALA A 159 6.02 3.99 1.17
CA ALA A 159 6.40 3.13 2.30
C ALA A 159 6.63 3.89 3.62
N SER A 160 6.93 5.19 3.55
CA SER A 160 7.21 6.05 4.72
C SER A 160 6.00 6.84 5.21
N VAL A 161 4.97 6.95 4.38
CA VAL A 161 3.76 7.72 4.68
C VAL A 161 2.85 6.90 5.57
N GLN A 162 2.51 7.46 6.73
CA GLN A 162 1.54 6.88 7.65
C GLN A 162 0.25 7.64 7.54
N PHE A 163 -0.85 6.91 7.40
CA PHE A 163 -2.19 7.48 7.42
C PHE A 163 -2.80 7.26 8.81
N GLY A 164 -3.32 8.34 9.40
CA GLY A 164 -4.04 8.28 10.67
C GLY A 164 -5.30 7.41 10.53
N LYS A 165 -5.67 6.72 11.61
CA LYS A 165 -6.95 5.99 11.65
C LYS A 165 -8.10 6.98 11.49
N SER A 166 -9.10 6.62 10.69
CA SER A 166 -10.37 7.34 10.70
C SER A 166 -11.03 7.17 12.07
N GLU A 167 -11.02 8.21 12.89
CA GLU A 167 -11.92 8.34 14.05
C GLU A 167 -13.39 8.37 13.60
#